data_AF-A0A1F2V2U2-F1
#
_entry.id   AF-A0A1F2V2U2-F1
#
_cell.length_a   1.000
_cell.length_b   1.000
_cell.length_c   1.000
_cell.angle_alpha   90.00
_cell.angle_beta   90.00
_cell.angle_gamma   90.00
#
_symmetry.space_group_name_H-M   'P 1'
#
loop_
_entity.id
_entity.type
_entity.pdbx_description
1 polymer ?
#
loop_
_entity_poly.entity_id
_entity_poly.type
_entity_poly.pdbx_seq_one_letter_code
_entity_poly.pdbx_strand_id
1 'polypeptide(L)'
;MDARSVRTLAMEAWRRAEGMGLVEADASRLEAADVTRLLQRVRDAGIARGPALHFDNLELPSVAETESLLRFVITALDASPAPRFEWPAVSRVIDAEQLASLLNVSVSSLKRYASGGRVTPDEVAARLHHVALIVGDLAGAYNEVGVRRWFERKRTALDGRAPAALLAGDWNPDDPAPQKVRDLARALVALGAT
;
A
#
# COMPACT_ATOMS: atom_id res chain seq x y z
N MET A 1 11.39 -12.88 22.91
CA MET A 1 10.42 -12.35 21.93
C MET A 1 10.17 -10.90 22.26
N ASP A 2 10.34 -10.02 21.27
CA ASP A 2 10.68 -8.60 21.47
C ASP A 2 9.53 -7.70 21.00
N ALA A 3 9.09 -6.76 21.85
CA ALA A 3 8.11 -5.73 21.51
C ALA A 3 8.47 -4.94 20.24
N ARG A 4 9.76 -4.93 19.87
CA ARG A 4 10.26 -4.41 18.59
C ARG A 4 9.63 -5.08 17.37
N SER A 5 9.40 -6.39 17.39
CA SER A 5 8.84 -7.12 16.24
C SER A 5 7.39 -6.72 15.96
N VAL A 6 6.57 -6.68 17.02
CA VAL A 6 5.18 -6.19 16.95
C VAL A 6 5.12 -4.77 16.39
N ARG A 7 5.97 -3.87 16.88
CA ARG A 7 6.03 -2.49 16.39
C ARG A 7 6.36 -2.42 14.90
N THR A 8 7.33 -3.20 14.43
CA THR A 8 7.69 -3.25 13.01
C THR A 8 6.52 -3.73 12.15
N LEU A 9 5.85 -4.81 12.56
CA LEU A 9 4.69 -5.36 11.84
C LEU A 9 3.50 -4.37 11.85
N ALA A 10 3.27 -3.68 12.96
CA ALA A 10 2.22 -2.66 13.04
C ALA A 10 2.49 -1.49 12.10
N MET A 11 3.74 -1.01 12.04
CA MET A 11 4.16 0.03 11.08
C MET A 11 4.01 -0.44 9.64
N GLU A 12 4.36 -1.69 9.37
CA GLU A 12 4.23 -2.28 8.04
C GLU A 12 2.76 -2.39 7.58
N ALA A 13 1.87 -2.84 8.47
CA ALA A 13 0.43 -2.90 8.21
C ALA A 13 -0.17 -1.50 8.03
N TRP A 14 0.23 -0.53 8.85
CA TRP A 14 -0.26 0.85 8.76
C TRP A 14 0.06 1.48 7.42
N ARG A 15 1.32 1.40 6.95
CA ARG A 15 1.72 2.02 5.68
C ARG A 15 0.98 1.49 4.48
N ARG A 16 0.69 0.18 4.47
CA ARG A 16 -0.14 -0.43 3.42
C ARG A 16 -1.55 0.17 3.44
N ALA A 17 -2.16 0.20 4.63
CA ALA A 17 -3.48 0.79 4.80
C ALA A 17 -3.51 2.29 4.45
N GLU A 18 -2.46 3.04 4.76
CA GLU A 18 -2.31 4.46 4.42
C GLU A 18 -2.22 4.65 2.90
N GLY A 19 -1.34 3.88 2.23
CA GLY A 19 -1.21 3.89 0.78
C GLY A 19 -2.52 3.54 0.06
N MET A 20 -3.31 2.63 0.65
CA MET A 20 -4.65 2.26 0.18
C MET A 20 -5.74 3.27 0.54
N GLY A 21 -5.45 4.29 1.37
CA GLY A 21 -6.43 5.29 1.81
C GLY A 21 -7.41 4.82 2.89
N LEU A 22 -7.10 3.72 3.59
CA LEU A 22 -7.92 3.17 4.67
C LEU A 22 -7.73 3.90 6.00
N VAL A 23 -6.55 4.49 6.20
CA VAL A 23 -6.18 5.30 7.37
C VAL A 23 -5.55 6.61 6.94
N GLU A 24 -5.47 7.57 7.87
CA GLU A 24 -4.87 8.88 7.60
C GLU A 24 -3.34 8.84 7.68
N ALA A 25 -2.70 9.78 6.97
CA ALA A 25 -1.25 9.93 6.91
C ALA A 25 -0.73 10.64 8.16
N ASP A 26 -0.69 9.93 9.30
CA ASP A 26 0.15 10.28 10.45
C ASP A 26 0.29 9.07 11.38
N ALA A 27 1.42 8.37 11.25
CA ALA A 27 1.85 7.32 12.18
C ALA A 27 3.15 7.71 12.89
N SER A 28 3.39 9.01 13.10
CA SER A 28 4.59 9.49 13.79
C SER A 28 4.77 8.82 15.16
N ARG A 29 3.67 8.38 15.80
CA ARG A 29 3.63 7.36 16.85
C ARG A 29 2.41 6.45 16.67
N LEU A 30 2.64 5.17 16.34
CA LEU A 30 1.58 4.16 16.42
C LEU A 30 1.38 3.75 17.87
N GLU A 31 0.24 4.13 18.42
CA GLU A 31 -0.22 3.68 19.73
C GLU A 31 -1.15 2.46 19.58
N ALA A 32 -1.46 1.78 20.69
CA ALA A 32 -2.37 0.62 20.67
C ALA A 32 -3.77 0.96 20.11
N ALA A 33 -4.23 2.20 20.32
CA ALA A 33 -5.48 2.70 19.76
C ALA A 33 -5.45 2.78 18.22
N ASP A 34 -4.29 3.06 17.62
CA ASP A 34 -4.13 3.13 16.17
C ASP A 34 -4.16 1.76 15.53
N VAL A 35 -3.61 0.73 16.20
CA VAL A 35 -3.73 -0.67 15.76
C VAL A 35 -5.21 -1.10 15.76
N THR A 36 -5.96 -0.76 16.81
CA THR A 36 -7.40 -1.06 16.88
C THR A 36 -8.17 -0.36 15.77
N ARG A 37 -7.89 0.93 15.53
CA ARG A 37 -8.49 1.72 14.44
C ARG A 37 -8.16 1.12 13.08
N LEU A 38 -6.91 0.71 12.85
CA LEU A 38 -6.47 0.05 11.64
C LEU A 38 -7.31 -1.22 11.40
N LEU A 39 -7.43 -2.11 12.38
CA LEU A 39 -8.21 -3.34 12.25
C LEU A 39 -9.68 -3.08 11.92
N GLN A 40 -10.29 -2.07 12.55
CA GLN A 40 -11.65 -1.63 12.23
C GLN A 40 -11.77 -1.16 10.77
N ARG A 41 -10.86 -0.30 10.30
CA ARG A 41 -10.88 0.21 8.92
C ARG A 41 -10.70 -0.89 7.88
N VAL A 42 -9.79 -1.83 8.13
CA VAL A 42 -9.58 -3.01 7.27
C VAL A 42 -10.86 -3.85 7.19
N ARG A 43 -11.51 -4.09 8.34
CA ARG A 43 -12.79 -4.83 8.42
C ARG A 43 -13.91 -4.12 7.66
N ASP A 44 -14.06 -2.81 7.85
CA ASP A 44 -15.08 -1.98 7.18
C ASP A 44 -14.89 -1.92 5.66
N ALA A 45 -13.63 -1.95 5.20
CA ALA A 45 -13.29 -2.08 3.79
C ALA A 45 -13.59 -3.48 3.22
N GLY A 46 -14.00 -4.42 4.06
CA GLY A 46 -14.29 -5.80 3.69
C GLY A 46 -13.05 -6.67 3.49
N ILE A 47 -11.89 -6.21 3.94
CA ILE A 47 -10.61 -6.93 3.92
C ILE A 47 -10.50 -7.73 5.23
N ALA A 48 -9.83 -8.88 5.20
CA ALA A 48 -9.54 -9.66 6.42
C ALA A 48 -10.78 -10.09 7.26
N ARG A 49 -11.95 -10.30 6.64
CA ARG A 49 -13.24 -10.54 7.33
C ARG A 49 -13.28 -11.73 8.31
N GLY A 50 -12.42 -12.74 8.14
CA GLY A 50 -12.42 -13.94 8.99
C GLY A 50 -11.72 -13.75 10.35
N PRO A 51 -10.42 -13.41 10.38
CA PRO A 51 -9.66 -13.29 11.63
C PRO A 51 -9.88 -12.00 12.43
N ALA A 52 -10.42 -10.93 11.81
CA ALA A 52 -10.75 -9.71 12.53
C ALA A 52 -11.77 -9.95 13.66
N LEU A 53 -12.57 -11.02 13.59
CA LEU A 53 -13.52 -11.42 14.63
C LEU A 53 -12.85 -11.97 15.91
N HIS A 54 -11.58 -12.37 15.86
CA HIS A 54 -10.90 -12.99 17.01
C HIS A 54 -10.48 -11.99 18.11
N PHE A 55 -10.58 -10.69 17.83
CA PHE A 55 -10.17 -9.60 18.72
C PHE A 55 -11.34 -8.84 19.37
N ASP A 56 -12.58 -9.30 19.17
CA ASP A 56 -13.71 -8.83 19.98
C ASP A 56 -13.68 -9.46 21.40
N ASN A 57 -12.60 -10.16 21.77
CA ASN A 57 -12.41 -10.86 23.04
C ASN A 57 -11.93 -9.93 24.17
N LEU A 58 -12.44 -10.19 25.38
CA LEU A 58 -12.29 -9.38 26.61
C LEU A 58 -10.89 -9.47 27.27
N GLU A 59 -9.96 -10.27 26.76
CA GLU A 59 -8.61 -10.44 27.30
C GLU A 59 -7.53 -9.84 26.38
N LEU A 60 -6.46 -9.31 26.99
CA LEU A 60 -5.33 -8.75 26.28
C LEU A 60 -4.56 -9.87 25.55
N PRO A 61 -4.40 -9.79 24.21
CA PRO A 61 -3.72 -10.81 23.43
C PRO A 61 -2.23 -10.84 23.75
N SER A 62 -1.63 -12.03 23.67
CA SER A 62 -0.19 -12.20 23.83
C SER A 62 0.59 -11.55 22.68
N VAL A 63 1.90 -11.37 22.89
CA VAL A 63 2.82 -10.86 21.85
C VAL A 63 2.79 -11.76 20.60
N ALA A 64 2.77 -13.09 20.76
CA ALA A 64 2.77 -14.05 19.65
C ALA A 64 1.51 -13.98 18.80
N GLU A 65 0.35 -13.85 19.45
CA GLU A 65 -0.95 -13.72 18.80
C GLU A 65 -1.03 -12.39 18.05
N THR A 66 -0.53 -11.32 18.66
CA THR A 66 -0.46 -10.00 18.02
C THR A 66 0.42 -10.02 16.77
N GLU A 67 1.60 -10.65 16.82
CA GLU A 67 2.46 -10.79 15.63
C GLU A 67 1.78 -11.59 14.52
N SER A 68 1.13 -12.70 14.88
CA SER A 68 0.45 -13.57 13.92
C SER A 68 -0.72 -12.85 13.23
N LEU A 69 -1.50 -12.09 14.01
CA LEU A 69 -2.56 -11.25 13.47
C LEU A 69 -2.00 -10.18 12.53
N LEU A 70 -0.97 -9.45 12.94
CA LEU A 70 -0.41 -8.37 12.11
C LEU A 70 0.14 -8.92 10.80
N ARG A 71 0.82 -10.08 10.80
CA ARG A 71 1.25 -10.76 9.57
C ARG A 71 0.06 -11.12 8.68
N PHE A 72 -1.01 -11.66 9.27
CA PHE A 72 -2.23 -11.95 8.52
C PHE A 72 -2.85 -10.69 7.89
N VAL A 73 -2.93 -9.58 8.65
CA VAL A 73 -3.44 -8.30 8.15
C VAL A 73 -2.58 -7.77 7.02
N ILE A 74 -1.24 -7.84 7.15
CA ILE A 74 -0.31 -7.47 6.08
C ILE A 74 -0.58 -8.29 4.82
N THR A 75 -0.69 -9.61 4.93
CA THR A 75 -1.01 -10.49 3.79
C THR A 75 -2.37 -10.16 3.17
N ALA A 76 -3.39 -9.90 4.00
CA ALA A 76 -4.71 -9.56 3.52
C ALA A 76 -4.71 -8.21 2.78
N LEU A 77 -4.01 -7.20 3.32
CA LEU A 77 -3.82 -5.91 2.65
C LEU A 77 -3.07 -6.08 1.34
N ASP A 78 -2.04 -6.92 1.29
CA ASP A 78 -1.24 -7.17 0.08
C ASP A 78 -2.01 -7.85 -1.06
N ALA A 79 -3.07 -8.59 -0.73
CA ALA A 79 -3.83 -9.40 -1.68
C ALA A 79 -5.21 -8.83 -2.01
N SER A 80 -5.61 -7.70 -1.42
CA SER A 80 -6.99 -7.20 -1.51
C SER A 80 -7.04 -5.78 -2.10
N PRO A 81 -7.11 -5.66 -3.43
CA PRO A 81 -7.41 -4.38 -4.09
C PRO A 81 -8.68 -3.76 -3.52
N ALA A 82 -8.61 -2.47 -3.21
CA ALA A 82 -9.73 -1.70 -2.69
C ALA A 82 -9.91 -0.38 -3.47
N PRO A 83 -10.28 -0.43 -4.78
CA PRO A 83 -10.19 0.73 -5.67
C PRO A 83 -10.96 1.97 -5.19
N ARG A 84 -12.07 1.76 -4.49
CA ARG A 84 -12.86 2.84 -3.88
C ARG A 84 -12.03 3.76 -2.97
N PHE A 85 -11.08 3.19 -2.24
CA PHE A 85 -10.21 3.92 -1.31
C PHE A 85 -8.88 4.29 -1.97
N GLU A 86 -8.36 3.43 -2.84
CA GLU A 86 -7.05 3.61 -3.47
C GLU A 86 -7.06 4.74 -4.50
N TRP A 87 -8.14 4.90 -5.28
CA TRP A 87 -8.22 5.98 -6.27
C TRP A 87 -7.99 7.36 -5.67
N PRO A 88 -8.74 7.81 -4.64
CA PRO A 88 -8.48 9.11 -4.02
C PRO A 88 -7.13 9.16 -3.29
N ALA A 89 -6.65 8.05 -2.71
CA ALA A 89 -5.36 8.03 -2.03
C ALA A 89 -4.20 8.27 -3.00
N VAL A 90 -4.11 7.49 -4.07
CA VAL A 90 -3.02 7.57 -5.06
C VAL A 90 -3.12 8.85 -5.88
N SER A 91 -4.33 9.29 -6.24
CA SER A 91 -4.55 10.52 -7.04
C SER A 91 -4.21 11.81 -6.30
N ARG A 92 -4.07 11.79 -4.97
CA ARG A 92 -3.51 12.92 -4.21
C ARG A 92 -2.00 13.04 -4.41
N VAL A 93 -1.31 11.92 -4.60
CA VAL A 93 0.15 11.85 -4.63
C VAL A 93 0.69 11.91 -6.06
N ILE A 94 0.09 11.14 -6.97
CA ILE A 94 0.51 10.98 -8.37
C ILE A 94 -0.46 11.74 -9.26
N ASP A 95 0.08 12.58 -10.15
CA ASP A 95 -0.74 13.33 -11.11
C ASP A 95 -1.43 12.41 -12.13
N ALA A 96 -2.48 12.93 -12.78
CA ALA A 96 -3.35 12.13 -13.62
C ALA A 96 -2.63 11.54 -14.84
N GLU A 97 -1.69 12.29 -15.42
CA GLU A 97 -0.90 11.88 -16.57
C GLU A 97 0.06 10.73 -16.20
N GLN A 98 0.82 10.89 -15.12
CA GLN A 98 1.73 9.85 -14.64
C GLN A 98 0.95 8.60 -14.20
N LEU A 99 -0.14 8.75 -13.44
CA LEU A 99 -0.94 7.63 -12.96
C LEU A 99 -1.63 6.89 -14.12
N ALA A 100 -2.16 7.60 -15.11
CA ALA A 100 -2.75 6.96 -16.30
C ALA A 100 -1.71 6.11 -17.06
N SER A 101 -0.48 6.61 -17.19
CA SER A 101 0.64 5.89 -17.79
C SER A 101 0.99 4.62 -17.00
N LEU A 102 1.13 4.73 -15.67
CA LEU A 102 1.45 3.60 -14.78
C LEU A 102 0.39 2.49 -14.81
N LEU A 103 -0.89 2.86 -14.97
CA LEU A 103 -2.00 1.90 -14.98
C LEU A 103 -2.35 1.39 -16.39
N ASN A 104 -1.65 1.88 -17.41
CA ASN A 104 -1.93 1.61 -18.83
C ASN A 104 -3.39 1.89 -19.21
N VAL A 105 -3.87 3.07 -18.82
CA VAL A 105 -5.21 3.57 -19.18
C VAL A 105 -5.10 5.00 -19.72
N SER A 106 -6.14 5.48 -20.41
CA SER A 106 -6.21 6.90 -20.74
C SER A 106 -6.60 7.75 -19.52
N VAL A 107 -6.19 9.02 -19.50
CA VAL A 107 -6.60 10.00 -18.46
C VAL A 107 -8.13 10.10 -18.35
N SER A 108 -8.85 9.98 -19.47
CA SER A 108 -10.32 9.98 -19.47
C SER A 108 -10.90 8.76 -18.74
N SER A 109 -10.35 7.55 -18.99
CA SER A 109 -10.76 6.35 -18.27
C SER A 109 -10.42 6.43 -16.79
N LEU A 110 -9.22 6.90 -16.45
CA LEU A 110 -8.80 7.14 -15.07
C LEU A 110 -9.81 8.03 -14.34
N LYS A 111 -10.19 9.19 -14.91
CA LYS A 111 -11.15 10.11 -14.30
C LYS A 111 -12.51 9.46 -14.03
N ARG A 112 -12.98 8.58 -14.93
CA ARG A 112 -14.25 7.85 -14.74
C ARG A 112 -14.17 6.78 -13.66
N TYR A 113 -13.04 6.09 -13.56
CA TYR A 113 -12.84 5.10 -12.51
C TYR A 113 -12.69 5.78 -11.14
N ALA A 114 -11.86 6.81 -11.06
CA ALA A 114 -11.60 7.56 -9.82
C ALA A 114 -12.84 8.28 -9.27
N SER A 115 -13.74 8.75 -10.14
CA SER A 115 -14.99 9.38 -9.71
C SER A 115 -16.12 8.39 -9.37
N GLY A 116 -15.90 7.09 -9.59
CA GLY A 116 -16.95 6.07 -9.48
C GLY A 116 -17.98 6.10 -10.63
N GLY A 117 -17.79 6.94 -11.65
CA GLY A 117 -18.65 6.98 -12.84
C GLY A 117 -18.58 5.71 -13.69
N ARG A 118 -17.57 4.86 -13.48
CA ARG A 118 -17.48 3.51 -14.03
C ARG A 118 -16.81 2.56 -13.04
N VAL A 119 -17.25 1.31 -13.00
CA VAL A 119 -16.57 0.23 -12.26
C VAL A 119 -15.13 0.10 -12.76
N THR A 120 -14.18 0.01 -11.83
CA THR A 120 -12.77 -0.21 -12.15
C THR A 120 -12.59 -1.65 -12.61
N PRO A 121 -12.05 -1.92 -13.81
CA PRO A 121 -11.76 -3.29 -14.26
C PRO A 121 -10.72 -3.95 -13.34
N ASP A 122 -10.81 -5.27 -13.17
CA ASP A 122 -9.96 -6.02 -12.23
C ASP A 122 -8.47 -5.82 -12.48
N GLU A 123 -8.03 -5.81 -13.74
CA GLU A 123 -6.62 -5.55 -14.09
C GLU A 123 -6.17 -4.14 -13.69
N VAL A 124 -7.05 -3.14 -13.85
CA VAL A 124 -6.77 -1.76 -13.43
C VAL A 124 -6.76 -1.66 -11.91
N ALA A 125 -7.66 -2.37 -11.23
CA ALA A 125 -7.70 -2.46 -9.78
C ALA A 125 -6.42 -3.09 -9.22
N ALA A 126 -5.95 -4.19 -9.81
CA ALA A 126 -4.71 -4.86 -9.41
C ALA A 126 -3.48 -3.94 -9.59
N ARG A 127 -3.38 -3.24 -10.73
CA ARG A 127 -2.30 -2.26 -10.98
C ARG A 127 -2.38 -1.07 -10.02
N LEU A 128 -3.58 -0.54 -9.79
CA LEU A 128 -3.80 0.57 -8.86
C LEU A 128 -3.38 0.19 -7.44
N HIS A 129 -3.80 -1.00 -6.99
CA HIS A 129 -3.43 -1.56 -5.71
C HIS A 129 -1.91 -1.68 -5.56
N HIS A 130 -1.23 -2.25 -6.56
CA HIS A 130 0.23 -2.36 -6.55
C HIS A 130 0.93 -1.00 -6.45
N VAL A 131 0.43 0.00 -7.19
CA VAL A 131 0.95 1.39 -7.09
C VAL A 131 0.65 1.99 -5.71
N ALA A 132 -0.53 1.77 -5.14
CA ALA A 132 -0.91 2.23 -3.80
C ALA A 132 0.04 1.68 -2.72
N LEU A 133 0.41 0.40 -2.82
CA LEU A 133 1.37 -0.23 -1.90
C LEU A 133 2.77 0.39 -2.04
N ILE A 134 3.24 0.64 -3.26
CA ILE A 134 4.50 1.35 -3.50
C ILE A 134 4.47 2.76 -2.91
N VAL A 135 3.38 3.50 -3.11
CA VAL A 135 3.22 4.85 -2.54
C VAL A 135 3.26 4.81 -1.01
N GLY A 136 2.55 3.87 -0.39
CA GLY A 136 2.58 3.66 1.06
C GLY A 136 3.97 3.29 1.60
N ASP A 137 4.71 2.43 0.89
CA ASP A 137 6.09 2.12 1.22
C ASP A 137 6.99 3.36 1.12
N LEU A 138 6.76 4.27 0.16
CA LEU A 138 7.60 5.46 -0.01
C LEU A 138 7.25 6.62 0.94
N ALA A 139 6.03 6.69 1.48
CA ALA A 139 5.53 7.81 2.29
C ALA A 139 6.39 8.08 3.55
N GLY A 140 7.04 7.05 4.10
CA GLY A 140 7.94 7.19 5.25
C GLY A 140 9.30 7.82 4.93
N ALA A 141 9.69 7.89 3.65
CA ALA A 141 10.99 8.39 3.21
C ALA A 141 10.89 9.59 2.25
N TYR A 142 9.72 9.83 1.67
CA TYR A 142 9.49 10.85 0.67
C TYR A 142 8.17 11.59 0.90
N ASN A 143 8.18 12.90 0.67
CA ASN A 143 6.95 13.65 0.44
C ASN A 143 6.38 13.33 -0.96
N GLU A 144 5.17 13.83 -1.27
CA GLU A 144 4.48 13.55 -2.53
C GLU A 144 5.29 13.89 -3.79
N VAL A 145 6.02 15.01 -3.78
CA VAL A 145 6.91 15.41 -4.88
C VAL A 145 8.07 14.42 -5.03
N GLY A 146 8.62 13.96 -3.90
CA GLY A 146 9.63 12.92 -3.84
C GLY A 146 9.15 11.60 -4.41
N VAL A 147 7.92 11.18 -4.06
CA VAL A 147 7.28 9.96 -4.59
C VAL A 147 7.12 10.05 -6.12
N ARG A 148 6.55 11.15 -6.64
CA ARG A 148 6.41 11.34 -8.10
C ARG A 148 7.74 11.25 -8.84
N ARG A 149 8.76 11.93 -8.32
CA ARG A 149 10.13 11.88 -8.88
C ARG A 149 10.79 10.53 -8.71
N TRP A 150 10.41 9.76 -7.69
CA TRP A 150 10.99 8.44 -7.43
C TRP A 150 10.71 7.48 -8.60
N PHE A 151 9.50 7.54 -9.17
CA PHE A 151 9.08 6.73 -10.32
C PHE A 151 9.86 7.03 -11.61
N GLU A 152 10.31 8.26 -11.80
CA GLU A 152 11.04 8.70 -13.00
C GLU A 152 12.55 8.50 -12.91
N ARG A 153 13.09 8.31 -11.71
CA ARG A 153 14.53 8.21 -11.49
C ARG A 153 15.05 6.80 -11.74
N LYS A 154 16.00 6.68 -12.66
CA LYS A 154 16.77 5.46 -12.91
C LYS A 154 17.39 4.91 -11.62
N ARG A 155 17.35 3.59 -11.43
CA ARG A 155 17.89 2.91 -10.26
C ARG A 155 18.86 1.83 -10.68
N THR A 156 20.04 1.80 -10.07
CA THR A 156 21.01 0.71 -10.28
C THR A 156 20.43 -0.65 -9.90
N ALA A 157 19.61 -0.69 -8.83
CA ALA A 157 18.90 -1.90 -8.40
C ALA A 157 17.84 -2.39 -9.41
N LEU A 158 17.50 -1.58 -10.42
CA LEU A 158 16.57 -1.90 -11.51
C LEU A 158 17.28 -1.86 -12.87
N ASP A 159 18.55 -2.27 -12.89
CA ASP A 159 19.38 -2.34 -14.10
C ASP A 159 19.48 -0.99 -14.85
N GLY A 160 19.50 0.11 -14.10
CA GLY A 160 19.56 1.47 -14.64
C GLY A 160 18.23 1.97 -15.24
N ARG A 161 17.13 1.24 -15.06
CA ARG A 161 15.78 1.67 -15.49
C ARG A 161 15.07 2.45 -14.38
N ALA A 162 14.14 3.31 -14.80
CA ALA A 162 13.24 4.00 -13.90
C ALA A 162 12.07 3.06 -13.53
N PRO A 163 11.53 3.13 -12.29
CA PRO A 163 10.35 2.35 -11.90
C PRO A 163 9.17 2.48 -12.86
N ALA A 164 8.86 3.69 -13.34
CA ALA A 164 7.78 3.93 -14.29
C ALA A 164 7.97 3.14 -15.60
N ALA A 165 9.21 2.98 -16.05
CA ALA A 165 9.51 2.20 -17.25
C ALA A 165 9.30 0.68 -17.06
N LEU A 166 9.24 0.19 -15.83
CA LEU A 166 8.94 -1.21 -15.49
C LEU A 166 7.45 -1.43 -15.17
N LEU A 167 6.70 -0.34 -14.98
CA LEU A 167 5.26 -0.31 -14.73
C LEU A 167 4.54 0.36 -15.91
N ALA A 168 4.99 0.11 -17.14
CA ALA A 168 4.42 0.68 -18.35
C ALA A 168 3.92 -0.42 -19.28
N GLY A 169 2.87 -0.12 -20.06
CA GLY A 169 2.26 -1.09 -20.96
C GLY A 169 1.46 -2.16 -20.22
N ASP A 170 1.39 -3.35 -20.78
CA ASP A 170 0.51 -4.43 -20.28
C ASP A 170 1.20 -5.32 -19.23
N TRP A 171 1.53 -4.73 -18.08
CA TRP A 171 2.18 -5.45 -16.98
C TRP A 171 1.17 -6.06 -16.01
N ASN A 172 1.55 -7.15 -15.35
CA ASN A 172 0.81 -7.77 -14.26
C ASN A 172 1.56 -7.55 -12.93
N PRO A 173 0.90 -7.17 -11.82
CA PRO A 173 1.55 -7.06 -10.52
C PRO A 173 2.40 -8.27 -10.10
N ASP A 174 2.01 -9.48 -10.49
CA ASP A 174 2.73 -10.71 -10.15
C ASP A 174 3.97 -10.96 -11.01
N ASP A 175 4.21 -10.14 -12.05
CA ASP A 175 5.38 -10.26 -12.90
C ASP A 175 6.67 -9.90 -12.13
N PRO A 176 7.82 -10.49 -12.49
CA PRO A 176 9.09 -10.22 -11.80
C PRO A 176 9.51 -8.74 -11.79
N ALA A 177 9.19 -7.97 -12.83
CA ALA A 177 9.61 -6.57 -12.93
C ALA A 177 8.84 -5.63 -11.97
N PRO A 178 7.49 -5.63 -11.95
CA PRO A 178 6.70 -4.92 -10.94
C PRO A 178 7.01 -5.33 -9.50
N GLN A 179 7.26 -6.61 -9.22
CA GLN A 179 7.66 -7.07 -7.90
C GLN A 179 9.01 -6.49 -7.48
N LYS A 180 10.02 -6.48 -8.36
CA LYS A 180 11.31 -5.82 -8.08
C LYS A 180 11.17 -4.33 -7.76
N VAL A 181 10.26 -3.62 -8.44
CA VAL A 181 9.98 -2.21 -8.14
C VAL A 181 9.44 -2.05 -6.72
N ARG A 182 8.50 -2.91 -6.34
CA ARG A 182 7.88 -2.90 -5.02
C ARG A 182 8.89 -3.25 -3.92
N ASP A 183 9.70 -4.28 -4.13
CA ASP A 183 10.75 -4.68 -3.20
C ASP A 183 11.76 -3.55 -2.96
N LEU A 184 12.12 -2.80 -4.02
CA LEU A 184 12.98 -1.63 -3.88
C LEU A 184 12.34 -0.52 -3.02
N ALA A 185 11.06 -0.24 -3.21
CA ALA A 185 10.35 0.74 -2.40
C ALA A 185 10.35 0.33 -0.91
N ARG A 186 10.05 -0.94 -0.62
CA ARG A 186 10.04 -1.50 0.73
C ARG A 186 11.43 -1.44 1.40
N ALA A 187 12.49 -1.75 0.65
CA ALA A 187 13.87 -1.75 1.15
C ALA A 187 14.34 -0.36 1.60
N LEU A 188 13.87 0.72 0.95
CA LEU A 188 14.27 2.09 1.28
C LEU A 188 13.81 2.52 2.68
N VAL A 189 12.72 1.95 3.18
CA VAL A 189 12.29 2.27 4.55
C VAL A 189 13.00 1.43 5.60
N ALA A 190 13.38 0.20 5.27
CA ALA A 190 14.19 -0.62 6.17
C ALA A 190 15.56 0.02 6.46
N LEU A 191 16.13 0.75 5.49
CA LEU A 191 17.41 1.46 5.61
C LEU A 191 17.32 2.81 6.34
N GLY A 192 16.12 3.38 6.50
CA GLY A 192 15.91 4.62 7.29
C GLY A 192 15.69 4.36 8.79
N ALA A 193 15.60 3.09 9.20
CA ALA A 193 15.32 2.67 10.58
C ALA A 193 16.58 2.24 11.36
N THR A 194 17.78 2.47 10.80
CA THR A 194 19.09 2.29 11.45
C THR A 194 19.65 3.62 11.93
#